data_AF-A0A9P1C2M6-F1
#
_entry.id   AF-A0A9P1C2M6-F1
#
_cell.length_a   1.000
_cell.length_b   1.000
_cell.length_c   1.000
_cell.angle_alpha   90.00
_cell.angle_beta   90.00
_cell.angle_gamma   90.00
#
_symmetry.space_group_name_H-M   'P 1'
#
loop_
_entity.id
_entity.type
_entity.pdbx_description
1 polymer ?
#
loop_
_entity_poly.entity_id
_entity_poly.type
_entity_poly.pdbx_seq_one_letter_code
_entity_poly.pdbx_strand_id
1 'polypeptide(L)'
;MGHGVHGLGAVAVLAVSVASAENVRVPHPEDFVNVLAGTVGGQRDGMHHSSGNVLPLVARPWGFNHWAPQSADPNTRTSWWFDANSDTFYGLRCTHQPSPWIGDYAWFLLVLETGFKANKRMAFTSYRAEGALRPFLLDLHLGPFGHQMKMTPTNHGAMVSVLFPSSGERRICAQVPSGAPADKDEKSAASLKTTSGSCRQSAGGIDLISKRFVDGAPSSGLDFFVRLEVRGQARIEEIALSDCFEHDFGYEPMNMPGKERIALNSMEECHRRCKQTANCAHFTWWSDGGCHLQDERAKKKKQPGLTSGPPNCKETVPRHCCFVAEQQELEIHIGTSFISAAQALRAVDAEVKGKTFDDLVSEGRDAWRKLLRKVEVLDAGPATAATFRRLEVFYTSLYRALLFPRRLDEETPTGIRHWSPYSGQVMAGIGVSDNGFWDTFRTVYPLLSIAYPKQLSNFVAGWLNSFEAGGWLPKWASPGYRDSMVPWRC
;
A
#
# COMPACT_ATOMS: atom_id res chain seq x y z
N MET A 1 -95.13 0.57 17.46
CA MET A 1 -94.02 0.32 18.41
C MET A 1 -93.09 -0.66 17.70
N GLY A 2 -92.09 -0.28 16.91
CA GLY A 2 -91.07 0.73 17.15
C GLY A 2 -89.88 0.06 17.85
N HIS A 3 -89.03 -0.66 17.11
CA HIS A 3 -87.61 -0.99 17.35
C HIS A 3 -87.14 -1.77 16.10
N GLY A 4 -86.10 -1.40 15.36
CA GLY A 4 -84.88 -0.68 15.73
C GLY A 4 -83.70 -1.59 15.41
N VAL A 5 -83.22 -1.51 14.17
CA VAL A 5 -82.05 -2.21 13.64
C VAL A 5 -80.80 -1.79 14.43
N HIS A 6 -80.04 -2.74 14.96
CA HIS A 6 -78.63 -2.52 15.27
C HIS A 6 -77.80 -3.76 14.93
N GLY A 7 -77.00 -3.62 13.86
CA GLY A 7 -75.94 -4.53 13.52
C GLY A 7 -74.77 -4.38 14.50
N LEU A 8 -74.12 -5.51 14.78
CA LEU A 8 -72.80 -5.55 15.39
C LEU A 8 -71.87 -6.14 14.33
N GLY A 9 -71.16 -5.23 13.65
CA GLY A 9 -70.05 -5.59 12.78
C GLY A 9 -68.94 -6.20 13.62
N ALA A 10 -68.40 -7.32 13.15
CA ALA A 10 -67.19 -7.92 13.68
C ALA A 10 -66.03 -6.94 13.47
N VAL A 11 -65.58 -6.30 14.55
CA VAL A 11 -64.31 -5.57 14.57
C VAL A 11 -63.21 -6.63 14.54
N ALA A 12 -62.69 -6.90 13.34
CA ALA A 12 -61.42 -7.60 13.19
C ALA A 12 -60.33 -6.69 13.78
N VAL A 13 -59.94 -6.96 15.02
CA VAL A 13 -58.72 -6.40 15.60
C VAL A 13 -57.57 -7.01 14.81
N LEU A 14 -57.08 -6.27 13.81
CA LEU A 14 -55.74 -6.47 13.26
C LEU A 14 -54.77 -6.20 14.41
N ALA A 15 -54.40 -7.27 15.12
CA ALA A 15 -53.20 -7.28 15.91
C ALA A 15 -52.04 -7.05 14.95
N VAL A 16 -51.63 -5.78 14.80
CA VAL A 16 -50.33 -5.44 14.26
C VAL A 16 -49.35 -6.06 15.24
N SER A 17 -48.83 -7.23 14.91
CA SER A 17 -47.67 -7.78 15.58
C SER A 17 -46.56 -6.76 15.38
N VAL A 18 -46.27 -5.99 16.43
CA VAL A 18 -45.03 -5.22 16.48
C VAL A 18 -43.94 -6.29 16.47
N ALA A 19 -43.39 -6.58 15.29
CA ALA A 19 -42.18 -7.36 15.19
C ALA A 19 -41.15 -6.57 15.99
N SER A 20 -40.79 -7.06 17.19
CA SER A 20 -39.66 -6.49 17.93
C SER A 20 -38.46 -6.64 17.01
N ALA A 21 -37.94 -5.53 16.50
CA ALA A 21 -36.72 -5.56 15.72
C ALA A 21 -35.65 -6.23 16.59
N GLU A 22 -35.22 -7.43 16.20
CA GLU A 22 -34.23 -8.17 16.96
C GLU A 22 -32.97 -7.32 17.11
N ASN A 23 -32.39 -7.32 18.32
CA ASN A 23 -31.14 -6.61 18.57
C ASN A 23 -30.02 -7.22 17.73
N VAL A 24 -29.14 -6.37 17.20
CA VAL A 24 -28.03 -6.83 16.36
C VAL A 24 -27.02 -7.63 17.20
N ARG A 25 -26.74 -8.87 16.77
CA ARG A 25 -25.61 -9.67 17.26
C ARG A 25 -24.39 -9.46 16.36
N VAL A 26 -23.18 -9.50 16.92
CA VAL A 26 -21.93 -9.24 16.18
C VAL A 26 -20.98 -10.45 16.25
N PRO A 27 -21.33 -11.61 15.64
CA PRO A 27 -20.45 -12.79 15.63
C PRO A 27 -19.19 -12.59 14.78
N HIS A 28 -19.25 -11.68 13.80
CA HIS A 28 -18.19 -11.35 12.85
C HIS A 28 -17.85 -9.86 12.91
N PRO A 29 -17.22 -9.38 14.01
CA PRO A 29 -16.86 -7.97 14.16
C PRO A 29 -15.92 -7.46 13.06
N GLU A 30 -15.14 -8.36 12.45
CA GLU A 30 -14.24 -8.03 11.35
C GLU A 30 -14.97 -7.55 10.09
N ASP A 31 -16.21 -7.98 9.87
CA ASP A 31 -17.00 -7.56 8.71
C ASP A 31 -17.51 -6.12 8.81
N PHE A 32 -17.51 -5.55 10.03
CA PHE A 32 -17.83 -4.15 10.31
C PHE A 32 -16.63 -3.22 10.12
N VAL A 33 -15.43 -3.72 9.85
CA VAL A 33 -14.26 -2.84 9.70
C VAL A 33 -14.25 -2.20 8.31
N ASN A 34 -14.29 -0.87 8.30
CA ASN A 34 -14.14 -0.04 7.11
C ASN A 34 -12.72 0.56 7.05
N VAL A 35 -11.83 -0.08 6.30
CA VAL A 35 -10.43 0.37 6.17
C VAL A 35 -10.28 1.66 5.35
N LEU A 36 -11.32 2.12 4.65
CA LEU A 36 -11.35 3.41 3.93
C LEU A 36 -11.80 4.58 4.80
N ALA A 37 -12.35 4.33 5.99
CA ALA A 37 -12.74 5.40 6.90
C ALA A 37 -11.51 6.27 7.26
N GLY A 38 -11.56 7.56 6.91
CA GLY A 38 -10.52 8.54 7.16
C GLY A 38 -9.41 8.63 6.10
N THR A 39 -9.50 7.88 4.99
CA THR A 39 -8.50 7.89 3.90
C THR A 39 -8.74 8.97 2.83
N VAL A 40 -9.76 9.81 3.00
CA VAL A 40 -10.03 10.95 2.11
C VAL A 40 -9.33 12.19 2.66
N GLY A 41 -8.36 12.70 1.90
CA GLY A 41 -7.64 13.94 2.20
C GLY A 41 -8.07 15.04 1.25
N GLY A 42 -8.70 16.10 1.77
CA GLY A 42 -9.07 17.27 0.96
C GLY A 42 -7.96 18.32 0.97
N GLN A 43 -7.47 18.75 -0.19
CA GLN A 43 -6.92 20.10 -0.33
C GLN A 43 -8.09 21.04 -0.61
N ARG A 44 -8.36 21.97 0.31
CA ARG A 44 -9.27 23.10 0.07
C ARG A 44 -8.45 24.38 0.25
N ASP A 45 -8.47 25.25 -0.75
CA ASP A 45 -7.79 26.56 -0.71
C ASP A 45 -6.28 26.49 -0.37
N GLY A 46 -5.60 25.41 -0.77
CA GLY A 46 -4.17 25.20 -0.50
C GLY A 46 -3.83 24.67 0.90
N MET A 47 -4.83 24.39 1.74
CA MET A 47 -4.67 23.75 3.05
C MET A 47 -5.12 22.29 3.01
N HIS A 48 -4.30 21.39 3.57
CA HIS A 48 -4.65 20.00 3.78
C HIS A 48 -5.57 19.86 4.99
N HIS A 49 -6.77 19.31 4.78
CA HIS A 49 -7.69 18.96 5.85
C HIS A 49 -7.64 17.47 6.14
N SER A 50 -7.40 17.13 7.42
CA SER A 50 -7.41 15.74 7.89
C SER A 50 -8.83 15.29 8.23
N SER A 51 -9.29 14.23 7.58
CA SER A 51 -10.44 13.43 8.03
C SER A 51 -10.00 12.19 8.82
N GLY A 52 -8.71 12.12 9.18
CA GLY A 52 -8.08 10.97 9.82
C GLY A 52 -6.62 10.82 9.39
N ASN A 53 -6.28 11.16 8.14
CA ASN A 53 -4.94 10.98 7.56
C ASN A 53 -4.44 9.53 7.69
N VAL A 54 -5.35 8.57 7.47
CA VAL A 54 -5.05 7.13 7.54
C VAL A 54 -4.90 6.53 6.15
N LEU A 55 -4.28 5.36 6.10
CA LEU A 55 -4.14 4.54 4.89
C LEU A 55 -5.09 3.33 4.99
N PRO A 56 -5.55 2.73 3.86
CA PRO A 56 -6.38 1.53 3.85
C PRO A 56 -5.52 0.28 4.06
N LEU A 57 -4.91 0.19 5.23
CA LEU A 57 -3.98 -0.88 5.58
C LEU A 57 -4.73 -2.22 5.59
N VAL A 58 -4.12 -3.22 4.96
CA VAL A 58 -4.46 -4.63 4.96
C VAL A 58 -3.26 -5.35 5.57
N ALA A 59 -3.46 -5.98 6.72
CA ALA A 59 -2.37 -6.49 7.55
C ALA A 59 -2.85 -7.57 8.52
N ARG A 60 -1.90 -8.31 9.08
CA ARG A 60 -2.13 -9.02 10.36
C ARG A 60 -2.14 -8.00 11.52
N PRO A 61 -2.81 -8.30 12.64
CA PRO A 61 -2.77 -7.43 13.82
C PRO A 61 -1.32 -7.20 14.30
N TRP A 62 -0.93 -5.93 14.46
CA TRP A 62 0.46 -5.51 14.76
C TRP A 62 1.52 -6.11 13.83
N GLY A 63 1.12 -6.43 12.59
CA GLY A 63 1.93 -7.16 11.62
C GLY A 63 3.22 -6.43 11.24
N PHE A 64 4.25 -7.21 10.90
CA PHE A 64 5.56 -6.69 10.54
C PHE A 64 5.50 -5.85 9.26
N ASN A 65 4.75 -6.28 8.25
CA ASN A 65 4.41 -5.49 7.06
C ASN A 65 2.94 -5.05 7.08
N HIS A 66 2.67 -3.83 6.61
CA HIS A 66 1.33 -3.46 6.17
C HIS A 66 1.29 -3.31 4.66
N TRP A 67 0.10 -3.53 4.09
CA TRP A 67 -0.11 -3.43 2.65
C TRP A 67 -1.25 -2.49 2.34
N ALA A 68 -1.16 -1.75 1.24
CA ALA A 68 -2.26 -0.92 0.76
C ALA A 68 -2.13 -0.64 -0.74
N PRO A 69 -3.25 -0.41 -1.45
CA PRO A 69 -3.18 0.22 -2.75
C PRO A 69 -2.54 1.60 -2.64
N GLN A 70 -1.69 1.94 -3.59
CA GLN A 70 -1.21 3.29 -3.80
C GLN A 70 -1.98 3.90 -4.98
N SER A 71 -2.53 5.10 -4.81
CA SER A 71 -3.26 5.80 -5.88
C SER A 71 -2.41 6.87 -6.57
N ALA A 72 -1.47 7.50 -5.85
CA ALA A 72 -0.63 8.57 -6.39
C ALA A 72 0.70 8.07 -6.96
N ASP A 73 1.36 8.89 -7.77
CA ASP A 73 2.71 8.63 -8.24
C ASP A 73 3.75 8.85 -7.11
N PRO A 74 4.62 7.87 -6.80
CA PRO A 74 5.58 7.93 -5.72
C PRO A 74 6.62 9.03 -5.91
N ASN A 75 6.84 9.51 -7.13
CA ASN A 75 7.74 10.62 -7.43
C ASN A 75 7.07 11.99 -7.22
N THR A 76 5.76 12.02 -6.98
CA THR A 76 4.99 13.27 -6.83
C THR A 76 4.37 13.44 -5.44
N ARG A 77 4.03 12.35 -4.76
CA ARG A 77 3.46 12.35 -3.41
C ARG A 77 4.04 11.18 -2.62
N THR A 78 4.84 11.50 -1.62
CA THR A 78 5.60 10.49 -0.85
C THR A 78 4.92 10.06 0.43
N SER A 79 4.04 10.91 0.99
CA SER A 79 3.36 10.72 2.28
C SER A 79 1.82 10.59 2.16
N TRP A 80 1.16 11.40 1.33
CA TRP A 80 -0.26 11.23 0.98
C TRP A 80 -0.42 10.50 -0.35
N TRP A 81 0.03 9.25 -0.35
CA TRP A 81 0.12 8.44 -1.57
C TRP A 81 -1.15 7.61 -1.87
N PHE A 82 -2.14 7.63 -0.98
CA PHE A 82 -3.47 7.06 -1.22
C PHE A 82 -4.58 8.08 -0.94
N ASP A 83 -5.63 8.03 -1.76
CA ASP A 83 -6.87 8.77 -1.60
C ASP A 83 -8.02 7.91 -2.13
N ALA A 84 -9.04 7.67 -1.30
CA ALA A 84 -10.22 6.87 -1.67
C ALA A 84 -11.12 7.56 -2.71
N ASN A 85 -10.97 8.86 -2.93
CA ASN A 85 -11.64 9.57 -4.02
C ASN A 85 -10.89 9.43 -5.34
N SER A 86 -9.65 8.96 -5.34
CA SER A 86 -8.93 8.72 -6.57
C SER A 86 -9.49 7.50 -7.30
N ASP A 87 -9.58 7.60 -8.62
CA ASP A 87 -9.91 6.47 -9.50
C ASP A 87 -8.65 5.73 -9.99
N THR A 88 -7.47 6.20 -9.62
CA THR A 88 -6.19 5.64 -10.07
C THR A 88 -5.66 4.55 -9.14
N PHE A 89 -5.11 3.50 -9.73
CA PHE A 89 -4.23 2.54 -9.05
C PHE A 89 -2.83 2.63 -9.64
N TYR A 90 -1.87 3.02 -8.81
CA TYR A 90 -0.46 3.00 -9.16
C TYR A 90 0.11 1.60 -9.01
N GLY A 91 -0.12 0.99 -7.85
CA GLY A 91 0.51 -0.27 -7.47
C GLY A 91 0.09 -0.70 -6.08
N LEU A 92 0.39 -1.94 -5.75
CA LEU A 92 0.25 -2.47 -4.40
C LEU A 92 1.53 -2.14 -3.62
N ARG A 93 1.41 -1.41 -2.52
CA ARG A 93 2.53 -0.99 -1.68
C ARG A 93 2.65 -1.87 -0.44
N CYS A 94 3.85 -2.39 -0.18
CA CYS A 94 4.26 -2.79 1.15
C CYS A 94 4.79 -1.55 1.87
N THR A 95 4.27 -1.22 3.04
CA THR A 95 4.53 0.06 3.74
C THR A 95 4.74 -0.12 5.23
N HIS A 96 5.55 0.76 5.80
CA HIS A 96 5.74 0.90 7.23
C HIS A 96 5.25 2.25 7.77
N GLN A 97 4.64 3.10 6.94
CA GLN A 97 4.25 4.46 7.30
C GLN A 97 3.23 4.50 8.46
N PRO A 98 3.57 5.12 9.62
CA PRO A 98 2.62 5.30 10.72
C PRO A 98 1.73 6.54 10.52
N SER A 99 2.25 7.56 9.86
CA SER A 99 1.50 8.78 9.52
C SER A 99 2.16 9.49 8.33
N PRO A 100 1.42 10.32 7.58
CA PRO A 100 2.01 11.09 6.49
C PRO A 100 3.06 12.11 6.96
N TRP A 101 3.00 12.56 8.21
CA TRP A 101 3.96 13.50 8.80
C TRP A 101 5.30 12.86 9.15
N ILE A 102 5.29 11.57 9.46
CA ILE A 102 6.49 10.81 9.81
C ILE A 102 7.16 10.24 8.56
N GLY A 103 6.36 9.95 7.53
CA GLY A 103 6.80 9.35 6.29
C GLY A 103 6.95 7.83 6.39
N ASP A 104 7.35 7.23 5.28
CA ASP A 104 7.52 5.79 5.15
C ASP A 104 9.01 5.40 5.12
N TYR A 105 9.31 4.14 5.41
CA TYR A 105 10.63 3.55 5.26
C TYR A 105 10.51 2.13 4.69
N ALA A 106 11.60 1.63 4.07
CA ALA A 106 11.69 0.23 3.64
C ALA A 106 10.47 -0.29 2.86
N TRP A 107 9.97 0.48 1.90
CA TRP A 107 8.77 0.15 1.15
C TRP A 107 9.11 -0.19 -0.30
N PHE A 108 8.23 -0.92 -0.96
CA PHE A 108 8.31 -1.23 -2.40
C PHE A 108 6.91 -1.34 -2.98
N LEU A 109 6.82 -1.34 -4.31
CA LEU A 109 5.57 -1.43 -5.05
C LEU A 109 5.55 -2.65 -5.97
N LEU A 110 4.39 -3.29 -6.09
CA LEU A 110 4.06 -4.15 -7.22
C LEU A 110 3.16 -3.39 -8.17
N VAL A 111 3.61 -3.22 -9.40
CA VAL A 111 2.95 -2.42 -10.42
C VAL A 111 2.60 -3.30 -11.60
N LEU A 112 1.32 -3.34 -11.94
CA LEU A 112 0.87 -3.97 -13.18
C LEU A 112 1.23 -3.07 -14.35
N GLU A 113 1.98 -3.59 -15.31
CA GLU A 113 2.14 -2.93 -16.60
C GLU A 113 0.95 -3.31 -17.46
N THR A 114 -0.02 -2.40 -17.51
CA THR A 114 -1.00 -2.38 -18.57
C THR A 114 -0.33 -1.75 -19.77
N GLY A 115 -0.41 -2.33 -20.98
CA GLY A 115 0.24 -1.83 -22.22
C GLY A 115 -0.12 -0.40 -22.68
N PHE A 116 -0.60 0.45 -21.79
CA PHE A 116 -0.74 1.90 -21.90
C PHE A 116 0.23 2.60 -20.94
N LYS A 117 1.02 3.54 -21.48
CA LYS A 117 1.75 4.67 -20.83
C LYS A 117 2.07 4.50 -19.33
N ALA A 118 3.35 4.63 -19.00
CA ALA A 118 3.85 4.85 -17.64
C ALA A 118 3.04 5.87 -16.79
N ASN A 119 2.31 6.81 -17.41
CA ASN A 119 1.54 7.86 -16.73
C ASN A 119 0.01 7.88 -16.98
N LYS A 120 -0.59 6.87 -17.65
CA LYS A 120 -2.05 6.63 -17.58
C LYS A 120 -2.31 5.27 -16.96
N ARG A 121 -1.91 5.16 -15.69
CA ARG A 121 -2.14 4.01 -14.82
C ARG A 121 -3.64 3.80 -14.58
N MET A 122 -4.03 2.55 -14.31
CA MET A 122 -5.42 2.07 -14.33
C MET A 122 -6.37 3.03 -13.63
N ALA A 123 -7.14 3.77 -14.43
CA ALA A 123 -8.30 4.52 -13.97
C ALA A 123 -9.48 3.55 -13.78
N PHE A 124 -10.46 3.89 -12.93
CA PHE A 124 -11.63 3.06 -12.58
C PHE A 124 -11.29 1.84 -11.71
N THR A 125 -10.74 2.11 -10.53
CA THR A 125 -10.45 1.05 -9.54
C THR A 125 -11.61 0.83 -8.58
N SER A 126 -11.90 -0.44 -8.27
CA SER A 126 -13.00 -0.84 -7.40
C SER A 126 -12.71 -0.69 -5.90
N TYR A 127 -11.90 0.29 -5.46
CA TYR A 127 -11.57 0.48 -4.04
C TYR A 127 -12.82 0.51 -3.14
N ARG A 128 -13.86 1.17 -3.64
CA ARG A 128 -15.12 1.45 -2.94
C ARG A 128 -16.15 0.34 -3.13
N ALA A 129 -15.83 -0.73 -3.86
CA ALA A 129 -16.73 -1.87 -3.99
C ALA A 129 -16.82 -2.60 -2.65
N GLU A 130 -18.01 -3.10 -2.33
CA GLU A 130 -18.25 -3.82 -1.09
C GLU A 130 -17.34 -5.04 -0.99
N GLY A 131 -16.64 -5.17 0.14
CA GLY A 131 -15.73 -6.30 0.38
C GLY A 131 -14.38 -6.23 -0.33
N ALA A 132 -14.14 -5.25 -1.20
CA ALA A 132 -12.90 -5.11 -1.96
C ALA A 132 -11.67 -4.86 -1.07
N LEU A 133 -11.87 -4.18 0.07
CA LEU A 133 -10.83 -3.93 1.05
C LEU A 133 -11.33 -4.32 2.44
N ARG A 134 -10.73 -5.36 3.00
CA ARG A 134 -10.93 -5.86 4.36
C ARG A 134 -9.59 -5.84 5.09
N PRO A 135 -9.57 -5.89 6.44
CA PRO A 135 -8.33 -5.95 7.21
C PRO A 135 -7.34 -7.04 6.78
N PHE A 136 -7.84 -8.14 6.20
CA PHE A 136 -7.09 -9.34 5.83
C PHE A 136 -7.13 -9.67 4.33
N LEU A 137 -7.81 -8.86 3.51
CA LEU A 137 -8.00 -9.14 2.08
C LEU A 137 -8.09 -7.82 1.30
N LEU A 138 -7.36 -7.79 0.18
CA LEU A 138 -7.56 -6.86 -0.91
C LEU A 138 -8.04 -7.67 -2.12
N ASP A 139 -9.14 -7.25 -2.75
CA ASP A 139 -9.68 -7.81 -3.99
C ASP A 139 -10.16 -6.67 -4.86
N LEU A 140 -9.30 -6.24 -5.80
CA LEU A 140 -9.52 -5.08 -6.64
C LEU A 140 -9.71 -5.50 -8.09
N HIS A 141 -10.78 -4.99 -8.68
CA HIS A 141 -10.94 -4.90 -10.13
C HIS A 141 -10.33 -3.58 -10.60
N LEU A 142 -9.53 -3.69 -11.63
CA LEU A 142 -8.56 -2.69 -12.00
C LEU A 142 -8.76 -2.27 -13.45
N GLY A 143 -9.44 -1.14 -13.61
CA GLY A 143 -9.70 -0.49 -14.89
C GLY A 143 -10.64 -1.23 -15.84
N PRO A 144 -10.90 -0.65 -17.02
CA PRO A 144 -11.90 -1.17 -17.96
C PRO A 144 -11.46 -2.46 -18.66
N PHE A 145 -10.18 -2.83 -18.54
CA PHE A 145 -9.58 -3.97 -19.25
C PHE A 145 -9.67 -5.27 -18.46
N GLY A 146 -10.26 -5.27 -17.27
CA GLY A 146 -10.57 -6.51 -16.54
C GLY A 146 -9.39 -7.17 -15.84
N HIS A 147 -8.36 -6.40 -15.48
CA HIS A 147 -7.37 -6.91 -14.52
C HIS A 147 -8.05 -7.09 -13.15
N GLN A 148 -7.70 -8.16 -12.45
CA GLN A 148 -8.03 -8.34 -11.04
C GLN A 148 -6.76 -8.58 -10.24
N MET A 149 -6.62 -7.91 -9.10
CA MET A 149 -5.54 -8.15 -8.16
C MET A 149 -6.14 -8.49 -6.82
N LYS A 150 -5.78 -9.66 -6.31
CA LYS A 150 -6.09 -10.12 -4.96
C LYS A 150 -4.82 -10.19 -4.13
N MET A 151 -4.89 -9.83 -2.86
CA MET A 151 -3.80 -9.99 -1.93
C MET A 151 -4.30 -10.32 -0.53
N THR A 152 -3.62 -11.24 0.14
CA THR A 152 -3.81 -11.50 1.57
C THR A 152 -2.46 -11.51 2.30
N PRO A 153 -2.34 -10.82 3.45
CA PRO A 153 -1.07 -10.65 4.13
C PRO A 153 -0.78 -11.77 5.12
N THR A 154 0.50 -12.03 5.31
CA THR A 154 1.02 -12.73 6.49
C THR A 154 1.70 -11.69 7.41
N ASN A 155 2.51 -12.10 8.40
CA ASN A 155 3.22 -11.13 9.23
C ASN A 155 4.36 -10.48 8.44
N HIS A 156 5.23 -11.30 7.83
CA HIS A 156 6.45 -10.88 7.14
C HIS A 156 6.34 -10.99 5.62
N GLY A 157 5.13 -11.10 5.08
CA GLY A 157 4.91 -11.46 3.69
C GLY A 157 3.48 -11.24 3.21
N ALA A 158 3.18 -11.80 2.03
CA ALA A 158 1.84 -11.84 1.45
C ALA A 158 1.77 -12.88 0.33
N MET A 159 0.55 -13.27 -0.02
CA MET A 159 0.25 -13.93 -1.29
C MET A 159 -0.55 -12.96 -2.16
N VAL A 160 -0.11 -12.78 -3.41
CA VAL A 160 -0.76 -11.92 -4.41
C VAL A 160 -1.18 -12.79 -5.58
N SER A 161 -2.46 -12.75 -5.96
CA SER A 161 -2.96 -13.35 -7.20
C SER A 161 -3.37 -12.24 -8.17
N VAL A 162 -2.90 -12.35 -9.41
CA VAL A 162 -3.23 -11.42 -10.49
C VAL A 162 -3.91 -12.20 -11.60
N LEU A 163 -5.09 -11.73 -12.00
CA LEU A 163 -5.75 -12.13 -13.22
C LEU A 163 -5.53 -11.04 -14.27
N PHE A 164 -4.80 -11.39 -15.33
CA PHE A 164 -4.59 -10.58 -16.52
C PHE A 164 -5.72 -10.78 -17.53
N PRO A 165 -6.01 -9.78 -18.38
CA PRO A 165 -6.92 -9.93 -19.51
C PRO A 165 -6.48 -11.02 -20.49
N SER A 166 -7.43 -11.46 -21.31
CA SER A 166 -7.20 -12.51 -22.32
C SER A 166 -6.18 -12.09 -23.37
N SER A 167 -6.13 -10.80 -23.69
CA SER A 167 -5.19 -10.17 -24.61
C SER A 167 -4.43 -9.01 -23.94
N GLY A 168 -3.25 -8.69 -24.48
CA GLY A 168 -2.38 -7.63 -23.96
C GLY A 168 -1.18 -8.16 -23.17
N GLU A 169 -0.42 -7.23 -22.63
CA GLU A 169 0.79 -7.53 -21.87
C GLU A 169 0.44 -8.05 -20.47
N ARG A 170 1.11 -9.14 -20.06
CA ARG A 170 0.88 -9.82 -18.77
C ARG A 170 2.10 -9.63 -17.88
N ARG A 171 2.36 -8.39 -17.50
CA ARG A 171 3.56 -8.04 -16.76
C ARG A 171 3.22 -7.38 -15.44
N ILE A 172 3.94 -7.79 -14.40
CA ILE A 172 3.93 -7.14 -13.09
C ILE A 172 5.38 -6.90 -12.65
N CYS A 173 5.65 -5.67 -12.29
CA CYS A 173 6.98 -5.19 -11.96
C CYS A 173 7.08 -4.87 -10.47
N ALA A 174 8.17 -5.33 -9.85
CA ALA A 174 8.53 -4.92 -8.52
C ALA A 174 9.42 -3.68 -8.60
N GLN A 175 8.96 -2.59 -7.97
CA GLN A 175 9.58 -1.28 -8.04
C GLN A 175 10.04 -0.85 -6.66
N VAL A 176 11.31 -0.45 -6.57
CA VAL A 176 11.84 0.30 -5.43
C VAL A 176 12.10 1.72 -5.94
N PRO A 177 11.40 2.74 -5.43
CA PRO A 177 11.55 4.09 -5.92
C PRO A 177 12.96 4.61 -5.67
N SER A 178 13.58 5.13 -6.72
CA SER A 178 14.81 5.91 -6.63
C SER A 178 14.49 7.38 -6.40
N GLY A 179 15.08 7.99 -5.38
CA GLY A 179 15.14 9.45 -5.26
C GLY A 179 13.77 10.14 -5.25
N ALA A 180 12.81 9.66 -4.45
CA ALA A 180 11.56 10.37 -4.26
C ALA A 180 11.86 11.80 -3.74
N PRO A 181 11.36 12.87 -4.39
CA PRO A 181 11.61 14.23 -3.92
C PRO A 181 11.01 14.38 -2.53
N ALA A 182 11.82 14.89 -1.59
CA ALA A 182 11.34 15.26 -0.28
C ALA A 182 10.15 16.22 -0.45
N ASP A 183 8.97 15.82 0.02
CA ASP A 183 7.82 16.72 0.03
C ASP A 183 8.16 17.96 0.87
N LYS A 184 7.47 19.09 0.68
CA LYS A 184 7.78 20.33 1.42
C LYS A 184 7.66 20.16 2.94
N ASP A 185 6.88 19.18 3.39
CA ASP A 185 6.68 18.81 4.80
C ASP A 185 7.70 17.76 5.29
N GLU A 186 8.49 17.14 4.40
CA GLU A 186 9.67 16.32 4.71
C GLU A 186 10.93 17.16 4.97
N LYS A 187 10.84 18.51 4.93
CA LYS A 187 11.97 19.41 5.20
C LYS A 187 12.50 19.34 6.64
N SER A 188 11.76 18.77 7.57
CA SER A 188 12.27 18.43 8.91
C SER A 188 12.96 17.06 8.97
N ALA A 189 12.80 16.22 7.94
CA ALA A 189 13.52 14.96 7.72
C ALA A 189 14.70 15.14 6.73
N ALA A 190 15.25 16.37 6.66
CA ALA A 190 16.10 16.85 5.57
C ALA A 190 17.50 16.21 5.50
N SER A 191 17.86 15.27 6.38
CA SER A 191 19.21 14.67 6.37
C SER A 191 19.32 13.36 5.57
N LEU A 192 18.23 12.89 4.96
CA LEU A 192 18.16 11.54 4.38
C LEU A 192 18.63 11.50 2.95
N LYS A 193 19.95 11.41 2.84
CA LYS A 193 20.65 11.14 1.61
C LYS A 193 20.40 9.68 1.21
N THR A 194 20.01 9.49 -0.05
CA THR A 194 19.92 8.22 -0.81
C THR A 194 18.76 7.26 -0.46
N THR A 195 17.67 7.36 -1.23
CA THR A 195 16.84 6.20 -1.59
C THR A 195 17.63 5.34 -2.56
N SER A 196 17.91 4.09 -2.22
CA SER A 196 18.56 3.17 -3.15
C SER A 196 17.89 1.80 -3.07
N GLY A 197 17.54 1.26 -4.22
CA GLY A 197 17.00 -0.07 -4.36
C GLY A 197 17.82 -0.87 -5.35
N SER A 198 18.01 -2.16 -5.09
CA SER A 198 18.58 -3.08 -6.07
C SER A 198 17.64 -4.23 -6.31
N CYS A 199 17.46 -4.59 -7.56
CA CYS A 199 16.77 -5.80 -7.94
C CYS A 199 17.74 -6.81 -8.55
N ARG A 200 17.59 -8.10 -8.23
CA ARG A 200 18.40 -9.17 -8.81
C ARG A 200 17.54 -10.40 -9.12
N GLN A 201 17.74 -10.99 -10.29
CA GLN A 201 17.20 -12.31 -10.61
C GLN A 201 17.90 -13.39 -9.78
N SER A 202 17.11 -14.28 -9.20
CA SER A 202 17.56 -15.36 -8.33
C SER A 202 16.87 -16.67 -8.72
N ALA A 203 17.42 -17.81 -8.33
CA ALA A 203 16.83 -19.09 -8.69
C ALA A 203 15.41 -19.19 -8.09
N GLY A 204 14.39 -19.26 -8.95
CA GLY A 204 12.99 -19.34 -8.54
C GLY A 204 12.29 -18.00 -8.20
N GLY A 205 12.94 -16.84 -8.37
CA GLY A 205 12.30 -15.58 -7.98
C GLY A 205 13.08 -14.29 -8.21
N ILE A 206 12.51 -13.21 -7.71
CA ILE A 206 13.09 -11.86 -7.69
C ILE A 206 13.53 -11.55 -6.26
N ASP A 207 14.76 -11.08 -6.10
CA ASP A 207 15.25 -10.52 -4.85
C ASP A 207 15.32 -8.98 -4.97
N LEU A 208 14.70 -8.27 -4.02
CA LEU A 208 14.82 -6.81 -3.90
C LEU A 208 15.52 -6.44 -2.60
N ILE A 209 16.26 -5.35 -2.65
CA ILE A 209 16.69 -4.62 -1.45
C ILE A 209 16.10 -3.23 -1.57
N SER A 210 15.31 -2.81 -0.58
CA SER A 210 14.80 -1.45 -0.46
C SER A 210 15.52 -0.72 0.67
N LYS A 211 16.06 0.47 0.37
CA LYS A 211 16.69 1.37 1.34
C LYS A 211 16.02 2.73 1.27
N ARG A 212 15.34 3.11 2.35
CA ARG A 212 14.89 4.49 2.60
C ARG A 212 15.22 4.84 4.03
N PHE A 213 16.19 5.74 4.20
CA PHE A 213 16.58 6.22 5.51
C PHE A 213 15.50 7.16 6.06
N VAL A 214 15.39 7.21 7.39
CA VAL A 214 14.71 8.24 8.18
C VAL A 214 15.68 8.90 9.17
N ASP A 215 15.49 10.19 9.49
CA ASP A 215 16.41 10.95 10.36
C ASP A 215 16.55 10.24 11.70
N GLY A 216 17.78 10.02 12.18
CA GLY A 216 18.05 9.33 13.44
C GLY A 216 18.23 7.81 13.35
N ALA A 217 18.04 7.18 12.18
CA ALA A 217 18.50 5.80 11.95
C ALA A 217 19.99 5.79 11.53
N PRO A 218 20.79 4.79 11.94
CA PRO A 218 22.19 4.69 11.52
C PRO A 218 22.29 4.65 9.99
N SER A 219 23.23 5.43 9.43
CA SER A 219 23.45 5.59 7.98
C SER A 219 23.91 4.30 7.28
N SER A 220 24.21 3.25 8.03
CA SER A 220 24.53 1.92 7.56
C SER A 220 23.59 0.89 8.19
N GLY A 221 23.07 -0.03 7.38
CA GLY A 221 22.42 -1.25 7.88
C GLY A 221 20.90 -1.36 7.76
N LEU A 222 20.16 -0.35 7.28
CA LEU A 222 18.72 -0.50 6.98
C LEU A 222 18.54 -1.09 5.57
N ASP A 223 18.78 -2.40 5.45
CA ASP A 223 18.49 -3.17 4.25
C ASP A 223 17.18 -3.94 4.44
N PHE A 224 16.17 -3.61 3.65
CA PHE A 224 14.93 -4.37 3.60
C PHE A 224 14.96 -5.36 2.46
N PHE A 225 15.15 -6.62 2.80
CA PHE A 225 15.23 -7.72 1.86
C PHE A 225 13.82 -8.20 1.52
N VAL A 226 13.52 -8.33 0.24
CA VAL A 226 12.24 -8.84 -0.26
C VAL A 226 12.52 -10.00 -1.20
N ARG A 227 11.86 -11.12 -0.95
CA ARG A 227 11.84 -12.31 -1.79
C ARG A 227 10.47 -12.42 -2.46
N LEU A 228 10.43 -12.48 -3.78
CA LEU A 228 9.22 -12.78 -4.55
C LEU A 228 9.41 -14.06 -5.34
N GLU A 229 8.55 -15.04 -5.12
CA GLU A 229 8.50 -16.29 -5.88
C GLU A 229 7.17 -16.39 -6.62
N VAL A 230 7.16 -17.03 -7.79
CA VAL A 230 5.94 -17.25 -8.56
C VAL A 230 5.52 -18.71 -8.51
N ARG A 231 4.23 -18.96 -8.38
CA ARG A 231 3.65 -20.28 -8.60
C ARG A 231 3.11 -20.34 -10.03
N GLY A 232 3.85 -21.02 -10.92
CA GLY A 232 3.50 -21.13 -12.34
C GLY A 232 4.68 -20.80 -13.26
N GLN A 233 4.41 -20.66 -14.56
CA GLN A 233 5.40 -20.28 -15.56
C GLN A 233 5.37 -18.77 -15.79
N ALA A 234 6.43 -18.10 -15.33
CA ALA A 234 6.70 -16.71 -15.67
C ALA A 234 8.19 -16.53 -15.93
N ARG A 235 8.50 -15.70 -16.94
CA ARG A 235 9.86 -15.26 -17.21
C ARG A 235 10.15 -13.99 -16.42
N ILE A 236 11.39 -13.85 -15.97
CA ILE A 236 11.86 -12.64 -15.27
C ILE A 236 12.56 -11.74 -16.30
N GLU A 237 12.14 -10.48 -16.39
CA GLU A 237 12.78 -9.46 -17.20
C GLU A 237 13.31 -8.33 -16.31
N GLU A 238 14.50 -7.84 -16.62
CA GLU A 238 15.06 -6.64 -16.01
C GLU A 238 14.86 -5.47 -16.98
N ILE A 239 14.05 -4.49 -16.57
CA ILE A 239 13.67 -3.34 -17.41
C ILE A 239 14.39 -2.11 -16.86
N ALA A 240 15.28 -1.55 -17.67
CA ALA A 240 15.85 -0.24 -17.40
C ALA A 240 14.77 0.82 -17.67
N LEU A 241 14.35 1.55 -16.63
CA LEU A 241 13.53 2.74 -16.84
C LEU A 241 14.40 3.85 -17.42
N SER A 242 13.87 4.52 -18.43
CA SER A 242 14.54 5.62 -19.10
C SER A 242 13.90 6.94 -18.62
N ASP A 243 14.53 7.64 -17.67
CA ASP A 243 13.98 8.85 -17.03
C ASP A 243 14.19 10.13 -17.86
N CYS A 244 13.86 10.09 -19.15
CA CYS A 244 13.96 11.26 -20.02
C CYS A 244 12.64 11.68 -20.66
N PHE A 245 11.55 11.00 -20.30
CA PHE A 245 10.23 11.33 -20.82
C PHE A 245 9.59 12.44 -20.02
N GLU A 246 9.09 13.42 -20.75
CA GLU A 246 8.52 14.65 -20.24
C GLU A 246 7.01 14.60 -20.51
N HIS A 247 6.21 14.66 -19.45
CA HIS A 247 4.76 14.61 -19.53
C HIS A 247 4.15 16.01 -19.51
N ASP A 248 3.07 16.18 -20.26
CA ASP A 248 2.41 17.48 -20.50
C ASP A 248 3.32 18.48 -21.23
N PHE A 249 4.27 17.96 -22.01
CA PHE A 249 5.14 18.73 -22.88
C PHE A 249 5.20 18.14 -24.29
N GLY A 250 5.41 19.01 -25.26
CA GLY A 250 5.69 18.69 -26.65
C GLY A 250 6.69 19.68 -27.24
N TYR A 251 7.11 19.47 -28.48
CA TYR A 251 8.12 20.30 -29.14
C TYR A 251 7.59 20.95 -30.42
N GLU A 252 7.88 22.24 -30.59
CA GLU A 252 7.50 23.02 -31.78
C GLU A 252 8.72 23.67 -32.45
N PRO A 253 8.84 23.65 -33.80
CA PRO A 253 7.87 23.15 -34.78
C PRO A 253 7.64 21.64 -34.71
N MET A 254 6.42 21.21 -35.05
CA MET A 254 5.92 19.87 -34.73
C MET A 254 6.62 18.74 -35.49
N ASN A 255 7.28 19.02 -36.62
CA ASN A 255 7.96 18.03 -37.44
C ASN A 255 9.33 18.53 -37.85
N MET A 256 10.31 17.64 -37.84
CA MET A 256 11.54 17.82 -38.60
C MET A 256 11.28 17.61 -40.10
N PRO A 257 12.09 18.19 -41.00
CA PRO A 257 11.91 18.07 -42.44
C PRO A 257 11.77 16.61 -42.90
N GLY A 258 10.71 16.32 -43.67
CA GLY A 258 10.45 14.99 -44.24
C GLY A 258 9.99 13.92 -43.25
N LYS A 259 9.63 14.29 -42.01
CA LYS A 259 9.08 13.35 -41.01
C LYS A 259 7.71 13.81 -40.55
N GLU A 260 6.69 13.35 -41.25
CA GLU A 260 5.31 13.59 -40.88
C GLU A 260 4.87 12.74 -39.68
N ARG A 261 3.70 13.12 -39.14
CA ARG A 261 2.99 12.36 -38.12
C ARG A 261 2.71 10.96 -38.63
N ILE A 262 3.02 9.95 -37.83
CA ILE A 262 2.56 8.59 -38.06
C ILE A 262 1.80 8.07 -36.86
N ALA A 263 0.97 7.05 -37.06
CA ALA A 263 0.35 6.32 -35.96
C ALA A 263 1.29 5.19 -35.49
N LEU A 264 1.62 5.19 -34.20
CA LEU A 264 2.34 4.12 -33.52
C LEU A 264 1.54 3.67 -32.31
N ASN A 265 1.70 2.40 -31.93
CA ASN A 265 0.92 1.79 -30.87
C ASN A 265 1.37 2.24 -29.48
N SER A 266 2.61 2.75 -29.37
CA SER A 266 3.19 3.16 -28.10
C SER A 266 4.12 4.36 -28.22
N MET A 267 4.33 5.02 -27.09
CA MET A 267 5.30 6.11 -26.95
C MET A 267 6.73 5.58 -27.13
N GLU A 268 7.00 4.37 -26.64
CA GLU A 268 8.27 3.68 -26.70
C GLU A 268 8.65 3.36 -28.15
N GLU A 269 7.68 3.03 -29.00
CA GLU A 269 7.87 2.95 -30.45
C GLU A 269 8.23 4.31 -31.07
N CYS A 270 7.57 5.39 -30.64
CA CYS A 270 7.88 6.74 -31.12
C CYS A 270 9.28 7.20 -30.70
N HIS A 271 9.67 6.94 -29.45
CA HIS A 271 11.01 7.16 -28.94
C HIS A 271 12.05 6.34 -29.71
N ARG A 272 11.79 5.04 -29.95
CA ARG A 272 12.67 4.17 -30.75
C ARG A 272 12.82 4.67 -32.19
N ARG A 273 11.73 5.17 -32.79
CA ARG A 273 11.76 5.80 -34.11
C ARG A 273 12.65 7.04 -34.10
N CYS A 274 12.54 7.89 -33.08
CA CYS A 274 13.43 9.05 -32.95
C CYS A 274 14.89 8.62 -32.81
N LYS A 275 15.16 7.63 -31.94
CA LYS A 275 16.51 7.05 -31.76
C LYS A 275 17.11 6.50 -33.05
N GLN A 276 16.28 5.93 -33.92
CA GLN A 276 16.69 5.37 -35.22
C GLN A 276 16.69 6.41 -36.35
N THR A 277 16.20 7.63 -36.12
CA THR A 277 16.10 8.67 -37.14
C THR A 277 17.25 9.66 -37.00
N ALA A 278 18.09 9.76 -38.03
CA ALA A 278 19.17 10.72 -38.07
C ALA A 278 18.65 12.15 -37.84
N ASN A 279 19.35 12.91 -37.01
CA ASN A 279 19.04 14.30 -36.62
C ASN A 279 17.72 14.50 -35.86
N CYS A 280 17.07 13.43 -35.38
CA CYS A 280 15.99 13.57 -34.42
C CYS A 280 16.58 14.03 -33.07
N ALA A 281 16.13 15.17 -32.56
CA ALA A 281 16.51 15.67 -31.25
C ALA A 281 15.43 15.43 -30.20
N HIS A 282 14.16 15.37 -30.62
CA HIS A 282 13.03 15.14 -29.74
C HIS A 282 11.95 14.32 -30.45
N PHE A 283 11.13 13.60 -29.68
CA PHE A 283 9.86 13.07 -30.15
C PHE A 283 8.72 13.70 -29.36
N THR A 284 7.52 13.69 -29.93
CA THR A 284 6.28 13.98 -29.21
C THR A 284 5.24 12.95 -29.59
N TRP A 285 4.56 12.38 -28.59
CA TRP A 285 3.55 11.35 -28.78
C TRP A 285 2.24 11.66 -28.06
N TRP A 286 1.13 11.37 -28.75
CA TRP A 286 -0.24 11.60 -28.31
C TRP A 286 -0.91 10.29 -27.91
N SER A 287 -1.88 10.35 -26.98
CA SER A 287 -2.64 9.15 -26.59
C SER A 287 -3.49 8.54 -27.70
N ASP A 288 -3.70 9.24 -28.81
CA ASP A 288 -4.40 8.73 -30.00
C ASP A 288 -3.47 7.97 -30.96
N GLY A 289 -2.22 7.72 -30.56
CA GLY A 289 -1.20 7.03 -31.35
C GLY A 289 -0.34 7.94 -32.21
N GLY A 290 -0.63 9.25 -32.28
CA GLY A 290 0.17 10.19 -33.07
C GLY A 290 1.62 10.28 -32.60
N CYS A 291 2.57 10.09 -33.50
CA CYS A 291 4.01 10.23 -33.27
C CYS A 291 4.62 11.26 -34.21
N HIS A 292 5.22 12.29 -33.61
CA HIS A 292 5.97 13.34 -34.29
C HIS A 292 7.45 13.29 -33.89
N LEU A 293 8.33 13.59 -34.83
CA LEU A 293 9.77 13.70 -34.61
C LEU A 293 10.21 15.13 -34.87
N GLN A 294 11.04 15.68 -34.01
CA GLN A 294 11.53 17.04 -34.10
C GLN A 294 13.06 17.09 -34.07
N ASP A 295 13.64 18.08 -34.76
CA ASP A 295 15.07 18.34 -34.75
C ASP A 295 15.44 19.33 -33.64
N GLU A 296 16.72 19.66 -33.53
CA GLU A 296 17.30 20.51 -32.49
C GLU A 296 16.74 21.94 -32.44
N ARG A 297 16.06 22.39 -33.51
CA ARG A 297 15.47 23.73 -33.58
C ARG A 297 14.17 23.82 -32.80
N ALA A 298 13.57 22.67 -32.47
CA ALA A 298 12.30 22.64 -31.79
C ALA A 298 12.43 23.00 -30.31
N LYS A 299 11.49 23.83 -29.84
CA LYS A 299 11.43 24.31 -28.48
C LYS A 299 10.31 23.61 -27.73
N LYS A 300 10.64 23.19 -26.51
CA LYS A 300 9.69 22.59 -25.57
C LYS A 300 8.56 23.57 -25.24
N LYS A 301 7.33 23.07 -25.27
CA LYS A 301 6.12 23.79 -24.86
C LYS A 301 5.24 22.92 -23.99
N LYS A 302 4.61 23.54 -22.99
CA LYS A 302 3.63 22.88 -22.14
C LYS A 302 2.37 22.59 -22.95
N GLN A 303 2.04 21.32 -23.11
CA GLN A 303 0.91 20.82 -23.86
C GLN A 303 0.33 19.60 -23.12
N PRO A 304 -0.76 19.80 -22.33
CA PRO A 304 -1.33 18.74 -21.52
C PRO A 304 -1.70 17.48 -22.31
N GLY A 305 -1.41 16.31 -21.75
CA GLY A 305 -1.74 15.01 -22.34
C GLY A 305 -0.71 14.45 -23.31
N LEU A 306 0.36 15.19 -23.60
CA LEU A 306 1.47 14.76 -24.45
C LEU A 306 2.61 14.12 -23.66
N THR A 307 3.40 13.32 -24.36
CA THR A 307 4.66 12.78 -23.82
C THR A 307 5.75 13.00 -24.85
N SER A 308 6.83 13.65 -24.44
CA SER A 308 7.96 13.96 -25.29
C SER A 308 9.27 13.54 -24.64
N GLY A 309 10.37 13.62 -25.37
CA GLY A 309 11.70 13.34 -24.81
C GLY A 309 12.78 13.31 -25.88
N PRO A 310 14.05 13.25 -25.49
CA PRO A 310 15.17 13.08 -26.42
C PRO A 310 15.21 11.66 -27.02
N PRO A 311 15.95 11.43 -28.13
CA PRO A 311 16.18 10.10 -28.73
C PRO A 311 16.98 9.16 -27.85
N ASN A 312 17.75 9.72 -26.91
CA ASN A 312 18.61 8.99 -26.00
C ASN A 312 18.33 9.48 -24.59
N CYS A 313 17.71 8.63 -23.78
CA CYS A 313 17.67 8.87 -22.35
C CYS A 313 19.04 8.59 -21.74
N LYS A 314 19.44 9.38 -20.73
CA LYS A 314 20.41 8.90 -19.77
C LYS A 314 19.76 7.73 -19.05
N GLU A 315 20.35 6.54 -19.14
CA GLU A 315 19.94 5.42 -18.31
C GLU A 315 20.14 5.84 -16.85
N THR A 316 19.06 6.12 -16.15
CA THR A 316 19.07 6.19 -14.70
C THR A 316 18.81 4.77 -14.22
N VAL A 317 19.67 4.25 -13.34
CA VAL A 317 19.50 2.91 -12.79
C VAL A 317 18.48 3.01 -11.65
N PRO A 318 17.19 2.85 -11.98
CA PRO A 318 16.43 1.81 -11.32
C PRO A 318 15.99 0.83 -12.39
N ARG A 319 16.54 -0.38 -12.29
CA ARG A 319 16.07 -1.50 -13.06
C ARG A 319 14.90 -2.12 -12.31
N HIS A 320 13.73 -2.13 -12.92
CA HIS A 320 12.61 -2.88 -12.41
C HIS A 320 12.79 -4.35 -12.78
N CYS A 321 12.60 -5.26 -11.84
CA CYS A 321 12.42 -6.65 -12.22
C CYS A 321 10.94 -6.93 -12.34
N CYS A 322 10.59 -7.59 -13.43
CA CYS A 322 9.22 -7.89 -13.75
C CYS A 322 9.04 -9.38 -13.99
N PHE A 323 7.92 -9.90 -13.49
CA PHE A 323 7.40 -11.17 -13.96
C PHE A 323 6.56 -10.91 -15.20
N VAL A 324 6.87 -11.62 -16.29
CA VAL A 324 5.99 -11.72 -17.46
C VAL A 324 5.33 -13.10 -17.42
N ALA A 325 4.03 -13.11 -17.16
CA ALA A 325 3.25 -14.33 -17.03
C ALA A 325 2.98 -14.95 -18.39
N GLU A 326 3.14 -16.28 -18.49
CA GLU A 326 2.77 -17.04 -19.69
C GLU A 326 1.25 -17.30 -19.74
N GLN A 327 0.61 -17.34 -18.57
CA GLN A 327 -0.82 -17.56 -18.39
C GLN A 327 -1.54 -16.28 -17.92
N GLN A 328 -2.87 -16.29 -17.93
CA GLN A 328 -3.66 -15.16 -17.44
C GLN A 328 -3.61 -15.02 -15.93
N GLU A 329 -3.41 -16.11 -15.20
CA GLU A 329 -3.29 -16.07 -13.75
C GLU A 329 -1.82 -16.17 -13.35
N LEU A 330 -1.42 -15.32 -12.41
CA LEU A 330 -0.11 -15.35 -11.78
C LEU A 330 -0.26 -15.20 -10.28
N GLU A 331 0.23 -16.18 -9.52
CA GLU A 331 0.32 -16.12 -8.08
C GLU A 331 1.77 -15.82 -7.67
N ILE A 332 1.97 -14.80 -6.82
CA ILE A 332 3.26 -14.35 -6.30
C ILE A 332 3.25 -14.52 -4.79
N HIS A 333 4.25 -15.24 -4.28
CA HIS A 333 4.52 -15.45 -2.86
C HIS A 333 5.61 -14.49 -2.43
N ILE A 334 5.37 -13.75 -1.35
CA ILE A 334 6.26 -12.68 -0.90
C ILE A 334 6.67 -12.93 0.54
N GLY A 335 7.96 -12.80 0.80
CA GLY A 335 8.54 -12.77 2.13
C GLY A 335 9.55 -11.64 2.24
N THR A 336 9.69 -11.08 3.43
CA THR A 336 10.54 -9.92 3.67
C THR A 336 11.33 -10.06 4.96
N SER A 337 12.41 -9.29 5.11
CA SER A 337 13.22 -9.29 6.31
C SER A 337 14.05 -8.00 6.43
N PHE A 338 14.29 -7.54 7.66
CA PHE A 338 15.33 -6.55 7.96
C PHE A 338 16.68 -7.20 8.32
N ILE A 339 16.73 -8.52 8.44
CA ILE A 339 17.93 -9.28 8.81
C ILE A 339 18.74 -9.70 7.58
N SER A 340 18.12 -10.39 6.63
CA SER A 340 18.83 -10.91 5.43
C SER A 340 17.90 -11.44 4.34
N ALA A 341 18.41 -11.57 3.12
CA ALA A 341 17.71 -12.27 2.03
C ALA A 341 17.33 -13.72 2.39
N ALA A 342 18.21 -14.45 3.10
CA ALA A 342 17.92 -15.81 3.55
C ALA A 342 16.77 -15.86 4.55
N GLN A 343 16.62 -14.82 5.37
CA GLN A 343 15.49 -14.70 6.30
C GLN A 343 14.19 -14.32 5.57
N ALA A 344 14.27 -13.47 4.55
CA ALA A 344 13.11 -13.16 3.69
C ALA A 344 12.60 -14.42 2.95
N LEU A 345 13.49 -15.29 2.47
CA LEU A 345 13.10 -16.59 1.91
C LEU A 345 12.46 -17.51 2.96
N ARG A 346 12.99 -17.54 4.19
CA ARG A 346 12.35 -18.30 5.28
C ARG A 346 10.94 -17.81 5.59
N ALA A 347 10.67 -16.50 5.48
CA ALA A 347 9.32 -15.98 5.62
C ALA A 347 8.37 -16.52 4.54
N VAL A 348 8.84 -16.65 3.28
CA VAL A 348 8.07 -17.33 2.23
C VAL A 348 7.78 -18.79 2.61
N ASP A 349 8.82 -19.54 2.94
CA ASP A 349 8.71 -20.97 3.26
C ASP A 349 7.82 -21.24 4.48
N ALA A 350 7.87 -20.38 5.50
CA ALA A 350 7.14 -20.56 6.76
C ALA A 350 5.71 -20.03 6.73
N GLU A 351 5.48 -18.89 6.06
CA GLU A 351 4.19 -18.20 6.16
C GLU A 351 3.27 -18.44 4.96
N VAL A 352 3.83 -18.70 3.77
CA VAL A 352 3.07 -18.74 2.51
C VAL A 352 3.10 -20.12 1.86
N LYS A 353 4.27 -20.77 1.80
CA LYS A 353 4.46 -22.02 1.05
C LYS A 353 3.57 -23.15 1.55
N GLY A 354 2.95 -23.86 0.61
CA GLY A 354 2.06 -24.99 0.91
C GLY A 354 0.64 -24.60 1.32
N LYS A 355 0.34 -23.30 1.45
CA LYS A 355 -1.02 -22.81 1.71
C LYS A 355 -1.67 -22.33 0.40
N THR A 356 -3.00 -22.36 0.35
CA THR A 356 -3.77 -21.70 -0.70
C THR A 356 -4.07 -20.25 -0.34
N PHE A 357 -4.49 -19.45 -1.33
CA PHE A 357 -4.93 -18.08 -1.09
C PHE A 357 -6.07 -18.01 -0.07
N ASP A 358 -7.05 -18.91 -0.18
CA ASP A 358 -8.21 -18.96 0.71
C ASP A 358 -7.83 -19.38 2.14
N ASP A 359 -6.84 -20.26 2.31
CA ASP A 359 -6.31 -20.61 3.63
C ASP A 359 -5.77 -19.36 4.34
N LEU A 360 -4.96 -18.56 3.64
CA LEU A 360 -4.38 -17.33 4.19
C LEU A 360 -5.44 -16.25 4.49
N VAL A 361 -6.45 -16.12 3.63
CA VAL A 361 -7.60 -15.23 3.88
C VAL A 361 -8.34 -15.67 5.14
N SER A 362 -8.61 -16.97 5.29
CA SER A 362 -9.29 -17.53 6.45
C SER A 362 -8.49 -17.30 7.73
N GLU A 363 -7.19 -17.60 7.72
CA GLU A 363 -6.30 -17.33 8.85
C GLU A 363 -6.29 -15.84 9.22
N GLY A 364 -6.26 -14.95 8.23
CA GLY A 364 -6.26 -13.49 8.44
C GLY A 364 -7.55 -13.01 9.07
N ARG A 365 -8.68 -13.48 8.54
CA ARG A 365 -10.02 -13.23 9.07
C ARG A 365 -10.14 -13.70 10.52
N ASP A 366 -9.71 -14.92 10.81
CA ASP A 366 -9.80 -15.49 12.16
C ASP A 366 -8.88 -14.78 13.15
N ALA A 367 -7.69 -14.34 12.72
CA ALA A 367 -6.80 -13.54 13.55
C ALA A 367 -7.46 -12.21 13.97
N TRP A 368 -8.09 -11.49 13.02
CA TRP A 368 -8.81 -10.26 13.32
C TRP A 368 -10.06 -10.51 14.18
N ARG A 369 -10.90 -11.48 13.79
CA ARG A 369 -12.08 -11.87 14.55
C ARG A 369 -11.75 -12.17 16.00
N LYS A 370 -10.71 -12.98 16.24
CA LYS A 370 -10.27 -13.36 17.60
C LYS A 370 -9.91 -12.16 18.46
N LEU A 371 -9.25 -11.15 17.89
CA LEU A 371 -8.88 -9.95 18.65
C LEU A 371 -10.06 -9.01 18.85
N LEU A 372 -10.80 -8.70 17.79
CA LEU A 372 -11.93 -7.77 17.87
C LEU A 372 -13.03 -8.29 18.80
N ARG A 373 -13.24 -9.61 18.87
CA ARG A 373 -14.19 -10.24 19.81
C ARG A 373 -13.80 -10.12 21.28
N LYS A 374 -12.60 -9.63 21.62
CA LYS A 374 -12.26 -9.34 23.02
C LYS A 374 -13.07 -8.18 23.61
N VAL A 375 -13.63 -7.33 22.76
CA VAL A 375 -14.54 -6.25 23.17
C VAL A 375 -15.84 -6.42 22.41
N GLU A 376 -16.82 -7.03 23.06
CA GLU A 376 -18.11 -7.37 22.44
C GLU A 376 -19.18 -6.32 22.79
N VAL A 377 -19.92 -5.88 21.77
CA VAL A 377 -21.10 -5.03 21.94
C VAL A 377 -22.34 -5.94 22.06
N LEU A 378 -22.85 -6.10 23.28
CA LEU A 378 -23.93 -7.07 23.60
C LEU A 378 -25.33 -6.59 23.20
N ASP A 379 -25.56 -5.27 23.20
CA ASP A 379 -26.81 -4.66 22.76
C ASP A 379 -26.51 -3.42 21.92
N ALA A 380 -26.53 -3.59 20.59
CA ALA A 380 -26.36 -2.47 19.67
C ALA A 380 -27.70 -1.74 19.39
N GLY A 381 -28.81 -2.23 19.94
CA GLY A 381 -30.16 -1.81 19.61
C GLY A 381 -30.70 -2.47 18.32
N PRO A 382 -31.83 -1.98 17.81
CA PRO A 382 -32.52 -2.59 16.67
C PRO A 382 -31.67 -2.54 15.39
N ALA A 383 -31.84 -3.52 14.51
CA ALA A 383 -31.15 -3.62 13.23
C ALA A 383 -31.53 -2.50 12.24
N THR A 384 -30.94 -1.32 12.44
CA THR A 384 -31.14 -0.12 11.62
C THR A 384 -29.82 0.33 11.00
N ALA A 385 -29.87 1.07 9.89
CA ALA A 385 -28.67 1.63 9.26
C ALA A 385 -27.83 2.50 10.23
N ALA A 386 -28.48 3.18 11.19
CA ALA A 386 -27.79 3.93 12.24
C ALA A 386 -27.01 3.01 13.19
N THR A 387 -27.59 1.87 13.56
CA THR A 387 -26.94 0.84 14.39
C THR A 387 -25.73 0.25 13.68
N PHE A 388 -25.89 -0.18 12.41
CA PHE A 388 -24.78 -0.72 11.62
C PHE A 388 -23.65 0.30 11.47
N ARG A 389 -23.96 1.58 11.24
CA ARG A 389 -22.95 2.66 11.18
C ARG A 389 -22.19 2.82 12.51
N ARG A 390 -22.86 2.73 13.66
CA ARG A 390 -22.19 2.82 14.97
C ARG A 390 -21.24 1.64 15.20
N LEU A 391 -21.67 0.43 14.83
CA LEU A 391 -20.83 -0.77 14.89
C LEU A 391 -19.62 -0.66 13.94
N GLU A 392 -19.83 -0.15 12.73
CA GLU A 392 -18.73 0.13 11.79
C GLU A 392 -17.71 1.09 12.39
N VAL A 393 -18.16 2.23 12.93
CA VAL A 393 -17.27 3.19 13.59
C VAL A 393 -16.52 2.54 14.74
N PHE A 394 -17.21 1.81 15.60
CA PHE A 394 -16.61 1.15 16.77
C PHE A 394 -15.53 0.14 16.38
N TYR A 395 -15.86 -0.83 15.53
CA TYR A 395 -14.91 -1.87 15.14
C TYR A 395 -13.81 -1.35 14.22
N THR A 396 -14.09 -0.32 13.42
CA THR A 396 -13.04 0.38 12.66
C THR A 396 -12.06 1.09 13.59
N SER A 397 -12.54 1.82 14.61
CA SER A 397 -11.66 2.45 15.60
C SER A 397 -10.85 1.42 16.39
N LEU A 398 -11.47 0.30 16.79
CA LEU A 398 -10.76 -0.78 17.47
C LEU A 398 -9.70 -1.41 16.56
N TYR A 399 -10.03 -1.71 15.30
CA TYR A 399 -9.07 -2.17 14.30
C TYR A 399 -7.84 -1.25 14.21
N ARG A 400 -8.05 0.07 14.09
CA ARG A 400 -6.96 1.06 14.01
C ARG A 400 -6.07 1.06 15.25
N ALA A 401 -6.65 0.88 16.44
CA ALA A 401 -5.90 0.80 17.70
C ALA A 401 -5.02 -0.47 17.83
N LEU A 402 -5.24 -1.47 16.97
CA LEU A 402 -4.53 -2.76 16.98
C LEU A 402 -3.54 -2.91 15.81
N LEU A 403 -3.23 -1.82 15.11
CA LEU A 403 -2.20 -1.79 14.06
C LEU A 403 -0.82 -1.40 14.58
N PHE A 404 -0.76 -0.47 15.54
CA PHE A 404 0.49 0.12 16.04
C PHE A 404 0.62 0.00 17.58
N PRO A 405 1.84 -0.10 18.14
CA PRO A 405 3.12 -0.27 17.45
C PRO A 405 3.16 -1.58 16.64
N ARG A 406 3.93 -1.60 15.55
CA ARG A 406 4.16 -2.84 14.81
C ARG A 406 5.24 -3.68 15.47
N ARG A 407 5.21 -4.98 15.22
CA ARG A 407 6.38 -5.84 15.46
C ARG A 407 7.45 -5.62 14.40
N LEU A 408 8.71 -5.66 14.81
CA LEU A 408 9.89 -5.67 13.95
C LEU A 408 10.75 -6.93 14.14
N ASP A 409 10.31 -7.86 15.00
CA ASP A 409 10.99 -9.14 15.22
C ASP A 409 10.47 -10.26 14.34
N GLU A 410 11.43 -11.08 13.93
CA GLU A 410 11.31 -12.19 13.00
C GLU A 410 11.66 -13.50 13.71
N GLU A 411 11.03 -14.60 13.30
CA GLU A 411 11.35 -15.93 13.81
C GLU A 411 12.55 -16.51 13.04
N THR A 412 13.69 -16.65 13.73
CA THR A 412 14.93 -17.19 13.15
C THR A 412 15.20 -18.60 13.68
N PRO A 413 16.12 -19.37 13.06
CA PRO A 413 16.54 -20.68 13.60
C PRO A 413 17.11 -20.63 15.02
N THR A 414 17.52 -19.45 15.49
CA THR A 414 18.05 -19.21 16.83
C THR A 414 17.04 -18.57 17.77
N GLY A 415 15.75 -18.60 17.41
CA GLY A 415 14.65 -17.96 18.14
C GLY A 415 14.26 -16.60 17.59
N ILE A 416 13.43 -15.89 18.34
CA ILE A 416 12.95 -14.55 17.99
C ILE A 416 14.11 -13.55 18.01
N ARG A 417 14.29 -12.81 16.91
CA ARG A 417 15.32 -11.77 16.76
C ARG A 417 14.79 -10.59 15.96
N HIS A 418 15.43 -9.44 16.09
CA HIS A 418 15.13 -8.25 15.28
C HIS A 418 16.41 -7.57 14.84
N TRP A 419 16.38 -6.94 13.67
CA TRP A 419 17.34 -5.90 13.35
C TRP A 419 17.01 -4.65 14.17
N SER A 420 17.98 -4.13 14.92
CA SER A 420 17.78 -2.95 15.76
C SER A 420 18.01 -1.68 14.95
N PRO A 421 16.99 -0.81 14.80
CA PRO A 421 17.16 0.48 14.14
C PRO A 421 17.94 1.50 14.98
N TYR A 422 18.36 1.12 16.20
CA TYR A 422 19.11 1.98 17.11
C TYR A 422 20.61 1.68 17.06
N SER A 423 20.98 0.39 16.99
CA SER A 423 22.39 -0.05 16.94
C SER A 423 22.85 -0.53 15.56
N GLY A 424 21.92 -0.83 14.65
CA GLY A 424 22.18 -1.45 13.34
C GLY A 424 22.50 -2.95 13.41
N GLN A 425 22.42 -3.57 14.60
CA GLN A 425 22.78 -4.98 14.83
C GLN A 425 21.54 -5.88 14.93
N VAL A 426 21.73 -7.18 14.69
CA VAL A 426 20.69 -8.19 14.89
C VAL A 426 20.69 -8.69 16.34
N MET A 427 19.67 -8.31 17.09
CA MET A 427 19.55 -8.58 18.53
C MET A 427 18.53 -9.69 18.80
N ALA A 428 18.68 -10.37 19.93
CA ALA A 428 17.71 -11.37 20.38
C ALA A 428 16.47 -10.67 20.99
N GLY A 429 15.31 -11.33 20.90
CA GLY A 429 14.07 -10.87 21.50
C GLY A 429 13.22 -9.99 20.59
N ILE A 430 12.13 -9.49 21.16
CA ILE A 430 11.08 -8.74 20.47
C ILE A 430 11.60 -7.37 20.05
N GLY A 431 11.28 -6.94 18.84
CA GLY A 431 11.53 -5.61 18.31
C GLY A 431 10.20 -4.94 18.01
N VAL A 432 10.06 -3.65 18.30
CA VAL A 432 8.82 -2.90 18.09
C VAL A 432 9.12 -1.49 17.61
N SER A 433 8.21 -0.93 16.82
CA SER A 433 8.40 0.41 16.26
C SER A 433 7.07 1.05 15.84
N ASP A 434 7.17 2.24 15.24
CA ASP A 434 6.14 2.97 14.50
C ASP A 434 5.09 3.50 15.44
N ASN A 435 5.56 4.18 16.47
CA ASN A 435 4.71 4.67 17.52
C ASN A 435 5.23 5.94 18.20
N GLY A 436 4.31 6.89 18.38
CA GLY A 436 4.48 8.07 19.19
C GLY A 436 3.90 7.87 20.58
N PHE A 437 4.74 7.84 21.59
CA PHE A 437 4.29 7.68 22.98
C PHE A 437 3.44 8.86 23.38
N TRP A 438 3.82 10.08 22.95
CA TRP A 438 3.05 11.29 23.21
C TRP A 438 1.58 11.12 22.81
N ASP A 439 1.27 10.45 21.70
CA ASP A 439 -0.10 10.19 21.27
C ASP A 439 -0.74 9.03 22.05
N THR A 440 -0.06 7.88 22.05
CA THR A 440 -0.65 6.58 22.39
C THR A 440 -0.75 6.29 23.89
N PHE A 441 0.00 7.01 24.74
CA PHE A 441 -0.10 6.84 26.20
C PHE A 441 -1.50 7.16 26.74
N ARG A 442 -2.25 8.02 26.05
CA ARG A 442 -3.54 8.52 26.52
C ARG A 442 -4.65 7.47 26.50
N THR A 443 -4.68 6.62 25.47
CA THR A 443 -5.82 5.72 25.22
C THR A 443 -5.43 4.35 24.67
N VAL A 444 -4.39 4.24 23.83
CA VAL A 444 -3.98 2.95 23.26
C VAL A 444 -3.40 2.05 24.36
N TYR A 445 -2.44 2.53 25.15
CA TYR A 445 -1.86 1.70 26.22
C TYR A 445 -2.88 1.33 27.32
N PRO A 446 -3.76 2.24 27.77
CA PRO A 446 -4.88 1.87 28.64
C PRO A 446 -5.81 0.81 28.03
N LEU A 447 -6.14 0.90 26.74
CA LEU A 447 -6.92 -0.15 26.07
C LEU A 447 -6.18 -1.49 26.09
N LEU A 448 -4.89 -1.48 25.74
CA LEU A 448 -4.07 -2.69 25.72
C LEU A 448 -3.90 -3.28 27.13
N SER A 449 -3.78 -2.48 28.19
CA SER A 449 -3.64 -3.00 29.55
C SER A 449 -4.89 -3.72 30.03
N ILE A 450 -6.08 -3.31 29.56
CA ILE A 450 -7.36 -3.92 29.92
C ILE A 450 -7.64 -5.15 29.04
N ALA A 451 -7.63 -5.00 27.72
CA ALA A 451 -8.12 -6.03 26.80
C ALA A 451 -7.01 -6.91 26.19
N TYR A 452 -5.78 -6.40 26.13
CA TYR A 452 -4.64 -7.05 25.44
C TYR A 452 -3.34 -7.06 26.27
N PRO A 453 -3.36 -7.39 27.58
CA PRO A 453 -2.22 -7.15 28.47
C PRO A 453 -0.96 -7.93 28.07
N LYS A 454 -1.12 -9.14 27.50
CA LYS A 454 0.01 -9.92 26.96
C LYS A 454 0.72 -9.18 25.83
N GLN A 455 -0.03 -8.50 24.97
CA GLN A 455 0.57 -7.74 23.87
C GLN A 455 1.23 -6.46 24.37
N LEU A 456 0.64 -5.78 25.35
CA LEU A 456 1.32 -4.66 26.01
C LEU A 456 2.65 -5.09 26.65
N SER A 457 2.69 -6.26 27.29
CA SER A 457 3.93 -6.82 27.85
C SER A 457 5.00 -7.05 26.77
N ASN A 458 4.62 -7.60 25.62
CA ASN A 458 5.52 -7.74 24.47
C ASN A 458 6.06 -6.39 23.99
N PHE A 459 5.23 -5.35 23.96
CA PHE A 459 5.65 -4.00 23.58
C PHE A 459 6.61 -3.38 24.57
N VAL A 460 6.36 -3.53 25.87
CA VAL A 460 7.29 -3.10 26.92
C VAL A 460 8.64 -3.81 26.78
N ALA A 461 8.65 -5.12 26.56
CA ALA A 461 9.90 -5.86 26.31
C ALA A 461 10.64 -5.35 25.06
N GLY A 462 9.91 -5.04 23.99
CA GLY A 462 10.49 -4.44 22.79
C GLY A 462 11.10 -3.06 23.04
N TRP A 463 10.43 -2.18 23.80
CA TRP A 463 10.97 -0.86 24.14
C TRP A 463 12.18 -0.94 25.07
N LEU A 464 12.24 -1.93 25.97
CA LEU A 464 13.43 -2.20 26.77
C LEU A 464 14.60 -2.64 25.88
N ASN A 465 14.37 -3.49 24.88
CA ASN A 465 15.40 -3.82 23.89
C ASN A 465 15.87 -2.59 23.09
N SER A 466 14.94 -1.67 22.74
CA SER A 466 15.31 -0.38 22.14
C SER A 466 16.21 0.45 23.05
N PHE A 467 15.93 0.48 24.36
CA PHE A 467 16.76 1.16 25.36
C PHE A 467 18.15 0.53 25.47
N GLU A 468 18.26 -0.79 25.57
CA GLU A 468 19.55 -1.50 25.61
C GLU A 468 20.39 -1.24 24.35
N ALA A 469 19.73 -1.11 23.19
CA ALA A 469 20.42 -0.89 21.91
C ALA A 469 20.84 0.57 21.68
N GLY A 470 20.02 1.53 22.11
CA GLY A 470 20.17 2.95 21.77
C GLY A 470 20.49 3.88 22.95
N GLY A 471 20.46 3.38 24.18
CA GLY A 471 20.71 4.13 25.42
C GLY A 471 19.53 4.96 25.94
N TRP A 472 18.42 5.04 25.19
CA TRP A 472 17.24 5.81 25.56
C TRP A 472 15.94 5.07 25.24
N LEU A 473 14.92 5.23 26.07
CA LEU A 473 13.58 4.81 25.68
C LEU A 473 13.10 5.70 24.53
N PRO A 474 12.49 5.12 23.47
CA PRO A 474 11.99 5.92 22.37
C PRO A 474 10.83 6.82 22.84
N LYS A 475 10.71 8.02 22.25
CA LYS A 475 9.51 8.87 22.37
C LYS A 475 8.63 8.73 21.14
N TRP A 476 9.26 8.89 19.98
CA TRP A 476 8.72 8.56 18.67
C TRP A 476 9.72 7.64 17.98
N ALA A 477 9.26 6.46 17.57
CA ALA A 477 10.08 5.48 16.85
C ALA A 477 9.50 5.25 15.44
N SER A 478 10.33 5.35 14.39
CA SER A 478 9.96 4.99 13.00
C SER A 478 11.16 4.95 12.01
N PRO A 479 11.96 3.86 11.92
CA PRO A 479 11.95 2.77 12.86
C PRO A 479 12.80 3.06 14.12
N GLY A 480 13.84 3.88 13.96
CA GLY A 480 14.70 4.36 15.05
C GLY A 480 14.17 5.63 15.71
N TYR A 481 15.00 6.34 16.47
CA TYR A 481 14.60 7.59 17.12
C TYR A 481 14.16 8.65 16.09
N ARG A 482 13.03 9.29 16.36
CA ARG A 482 12.54 10.44 15.59
C ARG A 482 12.29 11.62 16.52
N ASP A 483 12.83 12.78 16.14
CA ASP A 483 12.58 14.03 16.86
C ASP A 483 11.22 14.60 16.45
N SER A 484 10.18 14.21 17.20
CA SER A 484 8.81 14.61 16.93
C SER A 484 8.02 14.84 18.23
N MET A 485 7.00 15.69 18.12
CA MET A 485 6.10 16.18 19.17
C MET A 485 6.68 17.22 20.13
N VAL A 486 7.49 16.82 21.11
CA VAL A 486 7.99 17.76 22.13
C VAL A 486 9.51 17.66 22.22
N PRO A 487 10.25 18.78 22.19
CA PRO A 487 11.70 18.78 22.28
C PRO A 487 12.17 18.25 23.64
N TRP A 488 13.42 17.79 23.69
CA TRP A 488 14.11 17.59 24.95
C TRP A 488 14.32 18.96 25.62
N ARG A 489 13.68 19.20 26.76
CA ARG A 489 14.24 20.14 27.73
C ARG A 489 15.19 19.32 28.60
N CYS A 490 16.48 19.37 28.28
CA CYS A 490 17.52 18.98 29.22
C CYS A 490 17.55 20.00 30.37
#